data_AF-A0A7S2ICZ1-F1
#
_entry.id   AF-A0A7S2ICZ1-F1
#
_cell.length_a   1.000
_cell.length_b   1.000
_cell.length_c   1.000
_cell.angle_alpha   90.00
_cell.angle_beta   90.00
_cell.angle_gamma   90.00
#
_symmetry.space_group_name_H-M   'P 1'
#
loop_
_entity.id
_entity.type
_entity.pdbx_description
1 polymer ?
#
loop_
_entity_poly.entity_id
_entity_poly.type
_entity_poly.pdbx_seq_one_letter_code
_entity_poly.pdbx_strand_id
1 'polypeptide(L)'
;RSKRPREPSRSASRGNSPVRAKKAPASAPLNATYEVVDGVPKDGEPTWRAEVSLPRPASGRYDDGKESYINIRGPSRPSQKVAEEDGEMMVEAAKKGGMVACRTKQRELNSGRLLSSLQPKNRSRSRSRSRR
;
A
#
# COMPACT_ATOMS: atom_id res chain seq x y z
N ARG A 1 10.24 43.61 -35.82
CA ARG A 1 10.61 42.82 -34.63
C ARG A 1 9.92 41.45 -34.72
N SER A 2 10.59 40.46 -35.31
CA SER A 2 10.02 39.18 -35.74
C SER A 2 9.75 38.25 -34.56
N LYS A 3 8.50 37.77 -34.41
CA LYS A 3 8.13 36.70 -33.46
C LYS A 3 8.30 35.34 -34.17
N ARG A 4 9.35 34.60 -33.82
CA ARG A 4 9.50 33.19 -34.23
C ARG A 4 8.57 32.32 -33.38
N PRO A 5 7.75 31.42 -33.96
CA PRO A 5 7.03 30.43 -33.19
C PRO A 5 7.99 29.34 -32.68
N ARG A 6 7.88 29.01 -31.38
CA ARG A 6 8.58 27.87 -30.76
C ARG A 6 7.87 26.59 -31.16
N GLU A 7 8.58 25.69 -31.83
CA GLU A 7 8.12 24.33 -32.09
C GLU A 7 7.98 23.52 -30.77
N PRO A 8 6.93 22.71 -30.61
CA PRO A 8 6.85 21.73 -29.55
C PRO A 8 7.66 20.48 -29.92
N SER A 9 8.94 20.46 -29.57
CA SER A 9 9.70 19.22 -29.43
C SER A 9 9.37 18.60 -28.06
N ARG A 10 8.77 17.40 -28.08
CA ARG A 10 9.14 16.27 -27.20
C ARG A 10 8.29 15.05 -27.51
N SER A 11 8.84 14.24 -28.42
CA SER A 11 8.61 12.80 -28.48
C SER A 11 8.94 12.18 -27.13
N ALA A 12 7.94 11.58 -26.47
CA ALA A 12 8.15 10.66 -25.36
C ALA A 12 7.53 9.32 -25.74
N SER A 13 8.35 8.49 -26.41
CA SER A 13 8.10 7.08 -26.64
C SER A 13 7.87 6.38 -25.29
N ARG A 14 6.65 5.93 -25.05
CA ARG A 14 6.33 5.06 -23.91
C ARG A 14 6.88 3.66 -24.22
N GLY A 15 8.12 3.43 -23.80
CA GLY A 15 8.74 2.12 -23.75
C GLY A 15 7.93 1.20 -22.83
N ASN A 16 7.22 0.26 -23.44
CA ASN A 16 6.56 -0.84 -22.78
C ASN A 16 7.61 -1.90 -22.41
N SER A 17 8.36 -1.70 -21.33
CA SER A 17 9.28 -2.72 -20.82
C SER A 17 8.50 -3.69 -19.93
N PRO A 18 8.44 -4.99 -20.26
CA PRO A 18 7.84 -5.99 -19.38
C PRO A 18 8.70 -6.10 -18.12
N VAL A 19 8.14 -5.67 -16.99
CA VAL A 19 8.78 -5.80 -15.68
C VAL A 19 8.91 -7.29 -15.39
N ARG A 20 10.14 -7.81 -15.53
CA ARG A 20 10.54 -9.17 -15.18
C ARG A 20 10.08 -9.47 -13.75
N ALA A 21 9.08 -10.34 -13.60
CA ALA A 21 8.60 -10.80 -12.31
C ALA A 21 9.77 -11.47 -11.56
N LYS A 22 10.28 -10.82 -10.51
CA LYS A 22 11.26 -11.43 -9.62
C LYS A 22 10.56 -12.55 -8.87
N LYS A 23 10.98 -13.79 -9.13
CA LYS A 23 10.56 -15.00 -8.41
C LYS A 23 10.80 -14.78 -6.91
N ALA A 24 9.75 -14.86 -6.11
CA ALA A 24 9.83 -14.65 -4.66
C ALA A 24 10.72 -15.75 -4.04
N PRO A 25 11.72 -15.38 -3.21
CA PRO A 25 12.48 -16.37 -2.45
C PRO A 25 11.56 -17.07 -1.44
N ALA A 26 11.79 -18.36 -1.24
CA ALA A 26 11.01 -19.22 -0.35
C ALA A 26 11.01 -18.65 1.08
N SER A 27 9.80 -18.50 1.61
CA SER A 27 9.47 -17.84 2.87
C SER A 27 10.02 -18.61 4.07
N ALA A 28 11.15 -18.15 4.63
CA ALA A 28 11.34 -18.29 6.07
C ALA A 28 10.15 -17.61 6.79
N PRO A 29 9.62 -18.17 7.89
CA PRO A 29 8.51 -17.56 8.60
C PRO A 29 8.92 -16.15 9.06
N LEU A 30 8.32 -15.13 8.43
CA LEU A 30 8.56 -13.75 8.81
C LEU A 30 7.93 -13.51 10.19
N ASN A 31 8.76 -13.16 11.16
CA ASN A 31 8.33 -12.75 12.50
C ASN A 31 7.68 -11.36 12.41
N ALA A 32 6.42 -11.36 11.99
CA ALA A 32 5.57 -10.19 11.92
C ALA A 32 4.75 -10.08 13.22
N THR A 33 4.92 -8.98 13.95
CA THR A 33 4.15 -8.66 15.16
C THR A 33 3.34 -7.39 14.93
N TYR A 34 2.24 -7.22 15.67
CA TYR A 34 1.45 -6.01 15.64
C TYR A 34 1.18 -5.52 17.07
N GLU A 35 0.99 -4.21 17.19
CA GLU A 35 0.60 -3.52 18.41
C GLU A 35 -0.49 -2.51 18.07
N VAL A 36 -1.46 -2.31 18.97
CA VAL A 36 -2.47 -1.28 18.81
C VAL A 36 -2.04 -0.06 19.60
N VAL A 37 -1.89 1.05 18.88
CA VAL A 37 -1.40 2.32 19.42
C VAL A 37 -2.47 3.39 19.24
N ASP A 38 -2.45 4.41 20.08
CA ASP A 38 -3.27 5.59 19.91
C ASP A 38 -3.06 6.21 18.51
N GLY A 39 -4.18 6.41 17.83
CA GLY A 39 -4.28 6.99 16.50
C GLY A 39 -4.27 8.51 16.54
N VAL A 40 -4.54 9.13 15.39
CA VAL A 40 -4.71 10.59 15.31
C VAL A 40 -6.15 10.92 15.70
N PRO A 41 -6.40 11.69 16.78
CA PRO A 41 -7.75 12.04 17.19
C PRO A 41 -8.49 12.71 16.04
N LYS A 42 -9.75 12.34 15.84
CA LYS A 42 -10.60 12.91 14.79
C LYS A 42 -11.78 13.60 15.47
N ASP A 43 -11.93 14.89 15.24
CA ASP A 43 -13.01 15.70 15.84
C ASP A 43 -13.03 15.66 17.38
N GLY A 44 -11.86 15.43 18.00
CA GLY A 44 -11.71 15.31 19.46
C GLY A 44 -11.95 13.90 20.00
N GLU A 45 -12.39 12.96 19.18
CA GLU A 45 -12.58 11.56 19.59
C GLU A 45 -11.24 10.80 19.52
N PRO A 46 -10.93 9.98 20.54
CA PRO A 46 -9.77 9.09 20.49
C PRO A 46 -9.94 8.11 19.33
N THR A 47 -8.85 7.88 18.60
CA THR A 47 -8.81 6.85 17.56
C THR A 47 -7.69 5.88 17.87
N TRP A 48 -7.73 4.70 17.28
CA TRP A 48 -6.74 3.64 17.43
C TRP A 48 -6.20 3.25 16.07
N ARG A 49 -4.94 2.79 16.01
CA ARG A 49 -4.35 2.23 14.79
C ARG A 49 -3.48 1.04 15.12
N ALA A 50 -3.45 0.04 14.24
CA ALA A 50 -2.46 -1.02 14.33
C ALA A 50 -1.12 -0.53 13.78
N GLU A 51 -0.03 -0.85 14.47
CA GLU A 51 1.33 -0.73 13.96
C GLU A 51 1.93 -2.13 13.82
N VAL A 52 2.32 -2.49 12.59
CA VAL A 52 2.89 -3.81 12.28
C VAL A 52 4.39 -3.69 12.11
N SER A 53 5.14 -4.41 12.93
CA SER A 53 6.61 -4.47 12.90
C SER A 53 7.06 -5.66 12.06
N LEU A 54 7.86 -5.40 11.02
CA LEU A 54 8.35 -6.41 10.07
C LEU A 54 9.86 -6.27 9.87
N PRO A 55 10.60 -7.37 9.66
CA PRO A 55 11.99 -7.26 9.25
C PRO A 55 12.07 -6.61 7.86
N ARG A 56 12.99 -5.65 7.71
CA ARG A 56 13.27 -4.98 6.45
C ARG A 56 13.88 -6.01 5.50
N PRO A 57 13.35 -6.18 4.27
CA PRO A 57 14.01 -7.05 3.29
C PRO A 57 15.42 -6.51 3.02
N ALA A 58 16.41 -7.40 3.02
CA ALA A 58 17.80 -7.07 2.72
C ALA A 58 17.87 -6.40 1.34
N SER A 59 17.97 -5.07 1.33
CA SER A 59 18.40 -4.31 0.16
C SER A 59 19.86 -4.03 0.38
N GLY A 60 20.75 -4.38 -0.56
CA GLY A 60 22.22 -4.29 -0.43
C GLY A 60 22.82 -2.93 -0.08
N ARG A 61 22.01 -1.94 0.31
CA ARG A 61 22.41 -0.70 1.00
C ARG A 61 22.50 -0.82 2.53
N TYR A 62 21.95 -1.87 3.13
CA TYR A 62 21.84 -2.04 4.59
C TYR A 62 22.34 -3.41 5.06
N ASP A 63 23.35 -3.95 4.39
CA ASP A 63 23.91 -5.29 4.61
C ASP A 63 24.91 -5.33 5.79
N ASP A 64 24.76 -4.45 6.78
CA ASP A 64 25.62 -4.37 7.97
C ASP A 64 25.39 -5.54 8.96
N GLY A 65 24.76 -6.64 8.52
CA GLY A 65 24.43 -7.80 9.35
C GLY A 65 23.42 -7.55 10.47
N LYS A 66 22.89 -6.32 10.61
CA LYS A 66 21.91 -5.95 11.64
C LYS A 66 20.49 -6.08 11.10
N GLU A 67 19.71 -6.96 11.72
CA GLU A 67 18.29 -7.10 11.44
C GLU A 67 17.56 -5.78 11.76
N SER A 68 17.22 -5.04 10.71
CA SER A 68 16.53 -3.76 10.82
C SER A 68 15.03 -3.99 10.67
N TYR A 69 14.23 -3.46 11.60
CA TYR A 69 12.78 -3.55 11.52
C TYR A 69 12.17 -2.30 10.86
N ILE A 70 10.98 -2.47 10.29
CA ILE A 70 10.13 -1.40 9.78
C ILE A 70 8.75 -1.51 10.39
N ASN A 71 8.17 -0.35 10.74
CA ASN A 71 6.82 -0.28 11.28
C ASN A 71 5.89 0.24 10.17
N ILE A 72 4.84 -0.52 9.88
CA ILE A 72 3.79 -0.14 8.93
C ILE A 72 2.55 0.20 9.73
N ARG A 73 2.13 1.47 9.65
CA ARG A 73 0.94 1.98 10.34
C ARG A 73 -0.33 1.71 9.53
N GLY A 74 -1.31 1.11 10.18
CA GLY A 74 -2.66 0.87 9.66
C GLY A 74 -3.54 2.13 9.66
N PRO A 75 -4.81 1.99 9.26
CA PRO A 75 -5.80 3.06 9.31
C PRO A 75 -6.08 3.50 10.74
N SER A 76 -6.48 4.76 10.92
CA SER A 76 -7.08 5.20 12.20
C SER A 76 -8.55 4.79 12.26
N ARG A 77 -8.93 4.13 13.35
CA ARG A 77 -10.26 3.57 13.60
C ARG A 77 -10.86 4.17 14.87
N PRO A 78 -12.19 4.35 14.94
CA PRO A 78 -12.88 4.81 16.14
C PRO A 78 -13.08 3.70 17.18
N SER A 79 -12.55 2.49 16.95
CA SER A 79 -12.64 1.38 17.90
C SER A 79 -11.35 0.60 17.88
N GLN A 80 -10.83 0.30 19.07
CA GLN A 80 -9.64 -0.52 19.26
C GLN A 80 -9.78 -1.89 18.60
N LYS A 81 -10.95 -2.53 18.74
CA LYS A 81 -11.24 -3.85 18.15
C LYS A 81 -11.08 -3.86 16.62
N VAL A 82 -11.53 -2.79 15.94
CA VAL A 82 -11.38 -2.69 14.48
C VAL A 82 -9.91 -2.48 14.09
N ALA A 83 -9.14 -1.79 14.93
CA ALA A 83 -7.70 -1.66 14.73
C ALA A 83 -6.98 -3.02 14.95
N GLU A 84 -7.40 -3.83 15.92
CA GLU A 84 -6.89 -5.19 16.13
C GLU A 84 -7.12 -6.07 14.89
N GLU A 85 -8.34 -6.11 14.38
CA GLU A 85 -8.69 -6.85 13.15
C GLU A 85 -7.86 -6.39 11.95
N ASP A 86 -7.63 -5.08 11.79
CA ASP A 86 -6.74 -4.53 10.77
C ASP A 86 -5.28 -5.01 10.94
N GLY A 87 -4.79 -5.04 12.19
CA GLY A 87 -3.46 -5.53 12.54
C GLY A 87 -3.26 -6.99 12.20
N GLU A 88 -4.22 -7.85 12.57
CA GLU A 88 -4.21 -9.28 12.25
C GLU A 88 -4.20 -9.51 10.73
N MET A 89 -5.06 -8.80 10.00
CA MET A 89 -5.10 -8.86 8.54
C MET A 89 -3.78 -8.44 7.88
N MET A 90 -3.13 -7.41 8.41
CA MET A 90 -1.84 -6.93 7.91
C MET A 90 -0.70 -7.91 8.23
N VAL A 91 -0.70 -8.53 9.42
CA VAL A 91 0.26 -9.58 9.79
C VAL A 91 0.07 -10.82 8.94
N GLU A 92 -1.16 -11.25 8.69
CA GLU A 92 -1.45 -12.39 7.82
C GLU A 92 -0.96 -12.12 6.38
N ALA A 93 -1.20 -10.91 5.86
CA ALA A 93 -0.67 -10.50 4.56
C ALA A 93 0.87 -10.48 4.55
N ALA A 94 1.49 -9.99 5.63
CA ALA A 94 2.95 -9.98 5.77
C ALA A 94 3.54 -11.40 5.79
N LYS A 95 2.90 -12.35 6.48
CA LYS A 95 3.32 -13.76 6.48
C LYS A 95 3.26 -14.39 5.08
N LYS A 96 2.28 -13.99 4.25
CA LYS A 96 2.08 -14.53 2.89
C LYS A 96 3.02 -13.93 1.84
N GLY A 97 3.28 -12.63 1.89
CA GLY A 97 4.00 -11.92 0.82
C GLY A 97 4.95 -10.82 1.30
N GLY A 98 5.34 -10.87 2.57
CA GLY A 98 6.26 -9.93 3.20
C GLY A 98 5.74 -8.49 3.21
N MET A 99 6.70 -7.56 3.23
CA MET A 99 6.44 -6.12 3.29
C MET A 99 5.50 -5.64 2.17
N VAL A 100 5.61 -6.20 0.97
CA VAL A 100 4.81 -5.76 -0.19
C VAL A 100 3.35 -6.10 0.01
N ALA A 101 3.04 -7.34 0.40
CA ALA A 101 1.67 -7.76 0.67
C ALA A 101 1.05 -6.98 1.85
N CYS A 102 1.81 -6.74 2.91
CA CYS A 102 1.38 -5.90 4.03
C CYS A 102 1.02 -4.47 3.57
N ARG A 103 1.86 -3.82 2.75
CA ARG A 103 1.56 -2.48 2.20
C ARG A 103 0.35 -2.48 1.25
N THR A 104 0.16 -3.55 0.48
CA THR A 104 -1.05 -3.68 -0.34
C THR A 104 -2.28 -3.75 0.55
N LYS A 105 -2.26 -4.60 1.58
CA LYS A 105 -3.37 -4.72 2.53
C LYS A 105 -3.64 -3.41 3.28
N GLN A 106 -2.60 -2.72 3.73
CA GLN A 106 -2.71 -1.38 4.34
C GLN A 106 -3.45 -0.39 3.42
N ARG A 107 -3.10 -0.35 2.12
CA ARG A 107 -3.77 0.52 1.13
C ARG A 107 -5.23 0.11 0.92
N GLU A 108 -5.51 -1.18 0.86
CA GLU A 108 -6.89 -1.70 0.75
C GLU A 108 -7.75 -1.24 1.93
N LEU A 109 -7.25 -1.41 3.15
CA LEU A 109 -7.93 -1.00 4.39
C LEU A 109 -8.16 0.52 4.44
N ASN A 110 -7.15 1.31 4.05
CA ASN A 110 -7.24 2.78 3.98
C ASN A 110 -8.22 3.27 2.90
N SER A 111 -8.35 2.54 1.78
CA SER A 111 -9.22 2.93 0.66
C SER A 111 -10.72 2.67 0.90
N GLY A 112 -11.10 2.15 2.07
CA GLY A 112 -12.49 2.03 2.52
C GLY A 112 -13.36 1.04 1.75
N ARG A 113 -12.78 -0.04 1.18
CA ARG A 113 -13.44 -0.79 0.09
C ARG A 113 -13.59 -2.32 0.25
N LEU A 114 -13.75 -2.84 1.47
CA LEU A 114 -14.13 -4.25 1.66
C LEU A 114 -15.28 -4.50 2.65
N LEU A 115 -16.11 -3.49 2.95
CA LEU A 115 -17.51 -3.74 3.34
C LEU A 115 -18.44 -3.83 2.11
N SER A 116 -17.90 -3.77 0.88
CA SER A 116 -18.67 -3.85 -0.37
C SER A 116 -18.32 -5.04 -1.26
N SER A 117 -17.54 -6.04 -0.81
CA SER A 117 -17.36 -7.28 -1.60
C SER A 117 -18.60 -8.17 -1.62
N LEU A 118 -19.67 -7.80 -0.91
CA LEU A 118 -21.02 -8.39 -1.03
C LEU A 118 -21.97 -7.58 -1.94
N GLN A 119 -21.50 -6.54 -2.65
CA GLN A 119 -22.32 -5.90 -3.69
C GLN A 119 -21.55 -5.72 -5.01
N PRO A 120 -22.00 -6.35 -6.12
CA PRO A 120 -21.47 -6.08 -7.44
C PRO A 120 -21.87 -4.67 -7.87
N LYS A 121 -21.01 -3.67 -7.62
CA LYS A 121 -21.19 -2.34 -8.21
C LYS A 121 -20.67 -2.35 -9.65
N ASN A 122 -21.61 -2.58 -10.57
CA ASN A 122 -21.57 -2.18 -11.98
C ASN A 122 -20.69 -0.94 -12.18
N ARG A 123 -19.47 -1.14 -12.70
CA ARG A 123 -18.61 -0.05 -13.16
C ARG A 123 -18.69 0.03 -14.68
N SER A 124 -19.86 0.39 -15.18
CA SER A 124 -20.03 0.99 -16.49
C SER A 124 -19.43 2.40 -16.47
N ARG A 125 -18.11 2.51 -16.65
CA ARG A 125 -17.48 3.76 -17.09
C ARG A 125 -17.33 3.74 -18.60
N SER A 126 -18.48 3.81 -19.28
CA SER A 126 -18.54 4.31 -20.65
C SER A 126 -18.23 5.80 -20.61
N ARG A 127 -17.01 6.18 -20.96
CA ARG A 127 -16.71 7.53 -21.44
C ARG A 127 -16.62 7.44 -22.95
N SER A 128 -17.78 7.44 -23.59
CA SER A 128 -17.93 7.77 -25.01
C SER A 128 -17.36 9.17 -25.24
N ARG A 129 -16.11 9.24 -25.69
CA ARG A 129 -15.59 10.47 -26.30
C ARG A 129 -16.23 10.59 -27.67
N SER A 130 -17.39 11.24 -27.72
CA SER A 130 -17.93 11.81 -28.95
C SER A 130 -16.90 12.79 -29.51
N ARG A 131 -16.26 12.43 -30.62
CA ARG A 131 -15.53 13.37 -31.48
C ARG A 131 -16.56 13.89 -32.48
N ARG A 132 -16.87 15.19 -32.38
CA ARG A 132 -17.37 16.00 -33.50
C ARG A 132 -16.16 16.55 -34.24
#